data_AF-A0A9N8E545-F1
#
_entry.id   AF-A0A9N8E545-F1
#
_cell.length_a   1.000
_cell.length_b   1.000
_cell.length_c   1.000
_cell.angle_alpha   90.00
_cell.angle_beta   90.00
_cell.angle_gamma   90.00
#
_symmetry.space_group_name_H-M   'P 1'
#
loop_
_entity.id
_entity.type
_entity.pdbx_description
1 polymer ?
#
loop_
_entity_poly.entity_id
_entity_poly.type
_entity_poly.pdbx_seq_one_letter_code
_entity_poly.pdbx_strand_id
1 'polypeptide(L)'
;MGEDGVKKIRSRKAGPQSPPTVVCTASGPHSNNVELGLVISLLILTVYVFGFYESVVSVPDVGVKSVLSSKSWYRHLGENLNVARSEFTTVVSKNNNPVNNNNNNNQAPANNNNNNNNNQGGISRMDMVAGQENKPQQQHQQQPPPPANNNNKGFGKLNMPYGLPEDQIVIPPHKWPVSIRDEVDNTEPLLHSGDKKTVMTVPKLWSLPVHNYKLMSREKALQIGSCAEPDENGNVARGEACPLDQRTIFVAIASYRDFECRTTVESIFLRAKNPKRIRVGVVDQISHGEDPICNEPVKDCATDPNQALCLYVDQVDVYEMEAALSIGPVFARHIGSRLYRGEYYATQSDAHVTYTTDWDADIIDQMEQTHNEMAVLSTYLTDVQGSIDETTGRSLRNTRPIMCNTVYEGGPQGMHLRHASQPERMPSIHGAPQLQPWWAAGYSFSRGHFVVNVPYDPYQPMIFQGEEMSIGLRGYTMGYDFYAPERSVCFHHYAVGKNAAIRNKVKHFWENGDRYVGVGKKGMARLLGIVHMNPEKPLDSWDHLEEDIYGIGGVRTPEKFYETFGIDVVAKTVEGHLCTFVDDSGKMHKQFVPFLRPDGMGIDYTKTDYRFKDPWPQKQ
;
A
#
# COMPACT_ATOMS: atom_id res chain seq x y z
N MET A 1 -57.47 -23.78 -40.55
CA MET A 1 -57.32 -23.91 -42.01
C MET A 1 -55.86 -23.64 -42.30
N GLY A 2 -54.96 -24.57 -42.59
CA GLY A 2 -54.99 -25.99 -42.88
C GLY A 2 -53.68 -26.26 -43.63
N GLU A 3 -52.90 -27.27 -43.20
CA GLU A 3 -52.00 -28.15 -43.99
C GLU A 3 -50.83 -27.51 -44.77
N ASP A 4 -49.66 -28.11 -45.04
CA ASP A 4 -48.93 -29.30 -44.60
C ASP A 4 -47.49 -29.23 -45.20
N GLY A 5 -46.54 -30.04 -44.72
CA GLY A 5 -45.62 -30.75 -45.64
C GLY A 5 -44.16 -30.29 -45.88
N VAL A 6 -43.29 -30.69 -44.94
CA VAL A 6 -41.90 -31.22 -45.04
C VAL A 6 -41.21 -31.44 -46.43
N LYS A 7 -39.96 -30.96 -46.63
CA LYS A 7 -38.68 -31.75 -46.85
C LYS A 7 -37.48 -30.96 -47.46
N LYS A 8 -36.48 -30.70 -46.60
CA LYS A 8 -35.02 -31.03 -46.64
C LYS A 8 -34.15 -31.00 -47.94
N ILE A 9 -32.94 -30.40 -47.77
CA ILE A 9 -31.62 -30.59 -48.45
C ILE A 9 -31.40 -29.66 -49.68
N ARG A 10 -30.34 -28.85 -49.87
CA ARG A 10 -28.87 -29.03 -49.67
C ARG A 10 -28.09 -27.69 -49.65
N SER A 11 -26.91 -27.69 -49.03
CA SER A 11 -25.93 -26.59 -48.86
C SER A 11 -25.36 -25.96 -50.14
N ARG A 12 -25.09 -24.63 -50.12
CA ARG A 12 -23.90 -24.04 -50.78
C ARG A 12 -23.32 -22.88 -49.94
N LYS A 13 -22.02 -23.04 -49.63
CA LYS A 13 -21.12 -22.08 -48.99
C LYS A 13 -20.91 -20.86 -49.89
N ALA A 14 -20.97 -19.66 -49.32
CA ALA A 14 -20.32 -18.46 -49.84
C ALA A 14 -19.33 -18.01 -48.76
N GLY A 15 -18.02 -18.06 -49.09
CA GLY A 15 -16.96 -17.58 -48.21
C GLY A 15 -16.85 -16.05 -48.26
N PRO A 16 -16.36 -15.39 -47.19
CA PRO A 16 -16.10 -13.96 -47.21
C PRO A 16 -14.79 -13.65 -47.95
N GLN A 17 -14.84 -12.62 -48.79
CA GLN A 17 -13.71 -12.08 -49.55
C GLN A 17 -12.67 -11.45 -48.60
N SER A 18 -11.41 -11.82 -48.79
CA SER A 18 -10.22 -11.15 -48.22
C SER A 18 -9.76 -10.00 -49.13
N PRO A 19 -9.27 -8.87 -48.58
CA PRO A 19 -8.73 -7.76 -49.37
C PRO A 19 -7.31 -8.09 -49.90
N PRO A 20 -6.87 -7.45 -51.01
CA PRO A 20 -5.66 -7.86 -51.72
C PRO A 20 -4.38 -7.45 -51.00
N THR A 21 -3.44 -8.39 -50.96
CA THR A 21 -2.07 -8.24 -50.46
C THR A 21 -1.28 -7.34 -51.41
N VAL A 22 -0.76 -6.21 -50.90
CA VAL A 22 0.23 -5.39 -51.62
C VAL A 22 1.59 -6.08 -51.50
N VAL A 23 2.07 -6.64 -52.62
CA VAL A 23 3.42 -7.19 -52.75
C VAL A 23 4.29 -6.08 -53.36
N CYS A 24 5.20 -5.51 -52.57
CA CYS A 24 6.24 -4.62 -53.08
C CYS A 24 7.44 -5.45 -53.54
N THR A 25 7.57 -5.67 -54.85
CA THR A 25 8.82 -6.13 -55.47
C THR A 25 9.74 -4.93 -55.70
N ALA A 26 10.88 -4.89 -54.99
CA ALA A 26 11.94 -3.94 -55.27
C ALA A 26 12.84 -4.48 -56.39
N SER A 27 12.83 -3.82 -57.55
CA SER A 27 13.79 -4.06 -58.63
C SER A 27 14.06 -2.75 -59.37
N GLY A 28 15.26 -2.18 -59.19
CA GLY A 28 15.78 -1.09 -60.01
C GLY A 28 16.82 -0.20 -59.29
N PRO A 29 18.05 -0.03 -59.83
CA PRO A 29 19.09 0.76 -59.20
C PRO A 29 18.99 2.24 -59.64
N HIS A 30 18.60 3.12 -58.72
CA HIS A 30 18.82 4.56 -58.87
C HIS A 30 19.53 5.09 -57.63
N SER A 31 20.87 5.06 -57.68
CA SER A 31 21.78 5.54 -56.63
C SER A 31 21.65 7.03 -56.32
N ASN A 32 20.95 7.82 -57.14
CA ASN A 32 20.97 9.28 -57.03
C ASN A 32 19.89 9.84 -56.08
N ASN A 33 18.84 9.06 -55.74
CA ASN A 33 17.77 9.52 -54.86
C ASN A 33 18.11 9.37 -53.37
N VAL A 34 18.93 8.36 -53.03
CA VAL A 34 19.42 8.14 -51.66
C VAL A 34 20.50 9.18 -51.32
N GLU A 35 21.37 9.53 -52.27
CA GLU A 35 22.36 10.58 -52.08
C GLU A 35 21.72 11.97 -51.93
N LEU A 36 20.68 12.30 -52.72
CA LEU A 36 19.98 13.57 -52.57
C LEU A 36 19.25 13.66 -51.21
N GLY A 37 18.64 12.56 -50.75
CA GLY A 37 18.03 12.49 -49.43
C GLY A 37 19.04 12.71 -48.29
N LEU A 38 20.21 12.05 -48.36
CA LEU A 38 21.30 12.23 -47.40
C LEU A 38 21.87 13.64 -47.40
N VAL A 39 22.04 14.25 -48.58
CA VAL A 39 22.55 15.63 -48.70
C VAL A 39 21.54 16.63 -48.13
N ILE A 40 20.24 16.45 -48.37
CA ILE A 40 19.19 17.30 -47.79
C ILE A 40 19.13 17.13 -46.27
N SER A 41 19.21 15.90 -45.76
CA SER A 41 19.22 15.64 -44.31
C SER A 41 20.46 16.24 -43.63
N LEU A 42 21.64 16.15 -44.25
CA LEU A 42 22.86 16.77 -43.75
C LEU A 42 22.79 18.30 -43.80
N LEU A 43 22.23 18.90 -44.85
CA LEU A 43 22.02 20.34 -44.93
C LEU A 43 21.07 20.85 -43.84
N ILE A 44 19.96 20.14 -43.58
CA ILE A 44 19.02 20.48 -42.50
C ILE A 44 19.72 20.40 -41.14
N LEU A 45 20.52 19.35 -40.91
CA LEU A 45 21.28 19.20 -39.67
C LEU A 45 22.31 20.32 -39.51
N THR A 46 22.97 20.72 -40.61
CA THR A 46 23.98 21.78 -40.61
C THR A 46 23.36 23.15 -40.33
N VAL A 47 22.17 23.43 -40.89
CA VAL A 47 21.40 24.65 -40.58
C VAL A 47 20.95 24.67 -39.12
N TYR A 48 20.54 23.52 -38.56
CA TYR A 48 20.18 23.42 -37.15
C TYR A 48 21.39 23.63 -36.21
N VAL A 49 22.54 23.02 -36.53
CA VAL A 49 23.76 23.16 -35.74
C VAL A 49 24.34 24.57 -35.86
N PHE A 50 24.32 25.17 -37.05
CA PHE A 50 24.77 26.54 -37.26
C PHE A 50 23.83 27.55 -36.61
N GLY A 51 22.51 27.35 -36.70
CA GLY A 51 21.52 28.17 -35.98
C GLY A 51 21.66 28.07 -34.46
N PHE A 52 21.99 26.88 -33.94
CA PHE A 52 22.30 26.68 -32.52
C PHE A 52 23.63 27.34 -32.12
N TYR A 53 24.66 27.26 -32.97
CA TYR A 53 25.96 27.89 -32.73
C TYR A 53 25.88 29.42 -32.74
N GLU A 54 25.23 30.02 -33.73
CA GLU A 54 25.00 31.47 -33.78
C GLU A 54 24.17 31.96 -32.58
N SER A 55 23.16 31.19 -32.16
CA SER A 55 22.35 31.51 -30.97
C SER A 55 23.13 31.45 -29.65
N VAL A 56 24.19 30.63 -29.59
CA VAL A 56 25.05 30.48 -28.41
C VAL A 56 26.21 31.49 -28.42
N VAL A 57 26.68 31.90 -29.60
CA VAL A 57 27.82 32.83 -29.76
C VAL A 57 27.37 34.31 -29.82
N SER A 58 26.09 34.59 -30.12
CA SER A 58 25.55 35.96 -30.09
C SER A 58 25.09 36.46 -28.71
N VAL A 59 25.41 35.75 -27.62
CA VAL A 59 25.12 36.18 -26.26
C VAL A 59 26.26 37.10 -25.77
N PRO A 60 26.00 38.37 -25.41
CA PRO A 60 27.05 39.25 -24.91
C PRO A 60 27.63 38.70 -23.60
N ASP A 61 28.94 38.85 -23.45
CA ASP A 61 29.73 38.42 -22.30
C ASP A 61 29.25 39.11 -21.00
N VAL A 62 28.31 38.49 -20.29
CA VAL A 62 27.88 38.92 -18.96
C VAL A 62 28.61 38.09 -17.92
N GLY A 63 29.57 38.75 -17.28
CA GLY A 63 30.47 38.28 -16.24
C GLY A 63 30.03 37.06 -15.43
N VAL A 64 30.89 36.04 -15.47
CA VAL A 64 30.89 34.86 -14.61
C VAL A 64 31.07 35.28 -13.14
N LYS A 65 29.97 35.67 -12.49
CA LYS A 65 29.77 35.71 -11.03
C LYS A 65 28.35 36.16 -10.63
N SER A 66 27.28 35.68 -11.28
CA SER A 66 25.92 35.83 -10.68
C SER A 66 24.81 34.89 -11.17
N VAL A 67 25.07 33.83 -11.95
CA VAL A 67 24.01 32.95 -12.50
C VAL A 67 24.15 31.49 -12.02
N LEU A 68 24.33 31.31 -10.71
CA LEU A 68 24.16 30.02 -10.03
C LEU A 68 23.01 30.06 -9.00
N SER A 69 22.01 30.94 -9.21
CA SER A 69 20.85 31.06 -8.30
C SER A 69 19.47 30.94 -8.96
N SER A 70 19.34 30.57 -10.25
CA SER A 70 18.02 30.46 -10.88
C SER A 70 17.49 29.01 -10.96
N LYS A 71 16.33 28.81 -10.32
CA LYS A 71 15.59 27.55 -10.06
C LYS A 71 14.90 26.91 -11.28
N SER A 72 15.27 27.21 -12.51
CA SER A 72 14.35 26.96 -13.65
C SER A 72 14.59 25.68 -14.48
N TRP A 73 15.77 25.05 -14.43
CA TRP A 73 16.07 23.95 -15.38
C TRP A 73 15.90 22.52 -14.82
N TYR A 74 15.70 22.36 -13.50
CA TYR A 74 15.46 21.06 -12.85
C TYR A 74 14.01 20.56 -12.95
N ARG A 75 13.13 21.25 -13.69
CA ARG A 75 11.67 21.08 -13.64
C ARG A 75 11.06 20.20 -14.74
N HIS A 76 11.87 19.49 -15.53
CA HIS A 76 11.33 18.73 -16.68
C HIS A 76 11.68 17.24 -16.74
N LEU A 77 12.32 16.68 -15.71
CA LEU A 77 12.58 15.23 -15.59
C LEU A 77 12.30 14.64 -14.19
N GLY A 78 11.69 15.44 -13.29
CA GLY A 78 11.49 15.07 -11.88
C GLY A 78 10.06 14.68 -11.47
N GLU A 79 9.08 14.63 -12.38
CA GLU A 79 7.66 14.50 -12.00
C GLU A 79 7.08 13.08 -12.07
N ASN A 80 7.92 12.05 -12.22
CA ASN A 80 7.54 10.63 -12.01
C ASN A 80 8.30 9.97 -10.83
N LEU A 81 9.00 10.76 -10.02
CA LEU A 81 9.70 10.30 -8.83
C LEU A 81 9.33 11.23 -7.67
N ASN A 82 8.46 10.75 -6.77
CA ASN A 82 8.23 11.38 -5.47
C ASN A 82 9.52 11.28 -4.64
N VAL A 83 10.45 12.21 -4.84
CA VAL A 83 11.64 12.36 -4.01
C VAL A 83 11.30 13.30 -2.86
N ALA A 84 11.13 12.72 -1.67
CA ALA A 84 11.14 13.47 -0.43
C ALA A 84 12.48 14.20 -0.30
N ARG A 85 12.42 15.52 -0.13
CA ARG A 85 13.58 16.40 -0.07
C ARG A 85 14.27 16.23 1.29
N SER A 86 15.34 15.43 1.37
CA SER A 86 16.25 15.44 2.52
C SER A 86 17.32 16.51 2.33
N GLU A 87 17.34 17.54 3.16
CA GLU A 87 18.45 18.50 3.19
C GLU A 87 19.70 17.82 3.77
N PHE A 88 20.74 17.66 2.95
CA PHE A 88 22.08 17.27 3.37
C PHE A 88 22.93 18.53 3.59
N THR A 89 23.33 18.79 4.84
CA THR A 89 24.46 19.67 5.16
C THR A 89 25.74 18.84 5.18
N THR A 90 26.54 18.95 4.13
CA THR A 90 27.89 18.38 4.04
C THR A 90 28.86 19.21 4.90
N VAL A 91 29.28 18.66 6.04
CA VAL A 91 30.49 19.14 6.75
C VAL A 91 31.71 18.52 6.07
N VAL A 92 32.36 19.30 5.21
CA VAL A 92 33.70 18.98 4.71
C VAL A 92 34.70 19.27 5.82
N SER A 93 35.31 18.22 6.35
CA SER A 93 36.54 18.30 7.14
C SER A 93 37.64 18.96 6.30
N LYS A 94 38.11 20.13 6.75
CA LYS A 94 39.42 20.66 6.38
C LYS A 94 40.23 20.89 7.65
N ASN A 95 41.16 19.96 7.88
CA ASN A 95 42.36 20.22 8.66
C ASN A 95 43.04 21.48 8.14
N ASN A 96 43.28 22.45 9.04
CA ASN A 96 44.46 23.30 9.07
C ASN A 96 44.47 24.07 10.40
N ASN A 97 45.34 23.67 11.32
CA ASN A 97 45.90 24.57 12.33
C ASN A 97 46.81 25.59 11.62
N PRO A 98 46.91 26.86 12.09
CA PRO A 98 47.70 27.12 13.29
C PRO A 98 47.29 28.33 14.19
N VAL A 99 47.61 28.18 15.49
CA VAL A 99 48.32 29.14 16.36
C VAL A 99 47.59 30.40 16.90
N ASN A 100 47.66 30.48 18.24
CA ASN A 100 47.79 31.63 19.15
C ASN A 100 46.57 32.37 19.76
N ASN A 101 46.53 32.20 21.09
CA ASN A 101 46.56 33.21 22.15
C ASN A 101 45.30 33.97 22.60
N ASN A 102 45.10 33.79 23.91
CA ASN A 102 44.88 34.79 24.94
C ASN A 102 43.46 35.18 25.37
N ASN A 103 43.19 34.75 26.61
CA ASN A 103 42.88 35.59 27.77
C ASN A 103 41.47 36.17 27.93
N ASN A 104 40.81 35.58 28.94
CA ASN A 104 40.57 36.16 30.26
C ASN A 104 39.20 36.73 30.63
N ASN A 105 38.82 36.27 31.83
CA ASN A 105 38.24 36.99 32.96
C ASN A 105 36.71 37.15 32.95
N ASN A 106 36.04 36.42 33.86
CA ASN A 106 35.67 36.82 35.24
C ASN A 106 34.25 37.42 35.19
N GLN A 107 33.32 37.21 36.12
CA GLN A 107 33.40 36.92 37.54
C GLN A 107 31.95 36.61 38.00
N ALA A 108 31.79 35.72 38.99
CA ALA A 108 30.65 35.70 39.91
C ALA A 108 30.65 37.01 40.79
N PRO A 109 29.71 37.32 41.73
CA PRO A 109 28.79 36.39 42.43
C PRO A 109 27.43 36.96 42.95
N ALA A 110 26.71 36.09 43.69
CA ALA A 110 25.97 36.34 44.95
C ALA A 110 24.50 36.84 44.97
N ASN A 111 23.68 36.03 45.68
CA ASN A 111 22.69 36.33 46.74
C ASN A 111 21.66 37.46 46.58
N ASN A 112 20.36 37.17 46.82
CA ASN A 112 19.75 37.17 48.17
C ASN A 112 18.20 37.00 48.15
N ASN A 113 17.71 36.21 49.11
CA ASN A 113 16.56 36.40 50.03
C ASN A 113 15.16 36.80 49.52
N ASN A 114 14.12 35.99 49.84
CA ASN A 114 13.35 36.02 51.11
C ASN A 114 12.11 35.08 51.00
N ASN A 115 11.94 34.08 51.88
CA ASN A 115 11.09 34.07 53.11
C ASN A 115 9.57 34.17 52.85
N ASN A 116 8.65 33.48 53.54
CA ASN A 116 8.62 32.36 54.50
C ASN A 116 7.12 32.13 54.85
N ASN A 117 6.69 30.90 55.15
CA ASN A 117 5.89 30.51 56.35
C ASN A 117 4.97 29.28 56.18
N ASN A 118 5.44 28.18 56.79
CA ASN A 118 4.80 27.20 57.66
C ASN A 118 3.28 27.21 57.91
N ASN A 119 2.69 26.00 57.93
CA ASN A 119 2.11 25.49 59.18
C ASN A 119 2.19 23.95 59.33
N GLN A 120 2.27 23.52 60.59
CA GLN A 120 2.72 22.22 61.13
C GLN A 120 1.64 21.11 61.20
N GLY A 121 2.08 19.85 61.43
CA GLY A 121 1.42 18.98 62.42
C GLY A 121 1.52 17.44 62.26
N GLY A 122 2.31 16.78 63.15
CA GLY A 122 2.10 15.40 63.70
C GLY A 122 2.69 14.21 62.92
N ILE A 123 3.82 13.59 63.27
CA ILE A 123 4.19 12.69 64.41
C ILE A 123 3.41 11.35 64.48
N SER A 124 4.08 10.25 64.10
CA SER A 124 4.27 8.97 64.85
C SER A 124 4.97 7.95 63.93
N ARG A 125 6.25 7.63 64.12
CA ARG A 125 6.92 6.67 65.03
C ARG A 125 7.20 5.30 64.38
N MET A 126 8.48 4.94 64.45
CA MET A 126 9.17 3.72 64.02
C MET A 126 8.81 2.49 64.87
N ASP A 127 8.99 1.29 64.31
CA ASP A 127 9.89 0.20 64.79
C ASP A 127 9.52 -1.09 64.02
N MET A 128 10.38 -1.70 63.19
CA MET A 128 11.66 -2.39 63.40
C MET A 128 11.53 -3.94 63.54
N VAL A 129 12.44 -4.61 62.82
CA VAL A 129 13.07 -5.94 63.03
C VAL A 129 12.53 -7.16 62.26
N ALA A 130 13.51 -7.80 61.61
CA ALA A 130 13.51 -9.02 60.82
C ALA A 130 13.63 -10.31 61.66
N GLY A 131 13.38 -11.46 61.03
CA GLY A 131 13.76 -12.79 61.54
C GLY A 131 13.56 -13.89 60.50
N GLN A 132 14.65 -14.57 60.14
CA GLN A 132 14.74 -15.75 59.26
C GLN A 132 14.45 -17.06 60.01
N GLU A 133 14.08 -18.13 59.27
CA GLU A 133 14.60 -19.53 59.39
C GLU A 133 13.99 -20.42 58.25
N ASN A 134 14.77 -20.96 57.29
CA ASN A 134 15.26 -22.37 57.13
C ASN A 134 14.16 -23.46 57.01
N LYS A 135 14.03 -24.39 56.03
CA LYS A 135 14.90 -25.32 55.23
C LYS A 135 13.97 -26.19 54.29
N PRO A 136 14.39 -27.20 53.47
CA PRO A 136 15.67 -27.54 52.82
C PRO A 136 15.56 -27.91 51.29
N GLN A 137 16.73 -28.17 50.67
CA GLN A 137 17.01 -28.51 49.26
C GLN A 137 16.73 -29.98 48.84
N GLN A 138 16.51 -30.21 47.53
CA GLN A 138 16.88 -31.45 46.84
C GLN A 138 17.65 -31.15 45.54
N GLN A 139 18.78 -31.86 45.38
CA GLN A 139 19.71 -31.81 44.25
C GLN A 139 19.35 -32.86 43.18
N HIS A 140 19.40 -32.50 41.90
CA HIS A 140 19.58 -33.46 40.81
C HIS A 140 20.72 -33.03 39.89
N GLN A 141 21.55 -34.02 39.57
CA GLN A 141 22.89 -33.94 39.00
C GLN A 141 22.87 -33.59 37.51
N GLN A 142 23.84 -32.77 37.09
CA GLN A 142 24.14 -32.44 35.69
C GLN A 142 24.89 -33.59 35.01
N GLN A 143 24.47 -33.98 33.81
CA GLN A 143 25.28 -34.77 32.87
C GLN A 143 25.91 -33.84 31.81
N PRO A 144 27.14 -34.11 31.33
CA PRO A 144 27.84 -33.26 30.38
C PRO A 144 27.29 -33.44 28.95
N PRO A 145 27.33 -32.39 28.09
CA PRO A 145 26.86 -32.49 26.72
C PRO A 145 27.83 -33.27 25.81
N PRO A 146 27.33 -33.98 24.78
CA PRO A 146 28.16 -34.64 23.77
C PRO A 146 28.81 -33.62 22.82
N PRO A 147 29.92 -33.98 22.13
CA PRO A 147 30.77 -33.05 21.42
C PRO A 147 30.12 -32.49 20.15
N ALA A 148 30.39 -31.21 19.89
CA ALA A 148 29.99 -30.49 18.70
C ALA A 148 30.52 -31.16 17.42
N ASN A 149 29.63 -31.37 16.44
CA ASN A 149 30.03 -31.66 15.08
C ASN A 149 29.54 -30.54 14.15
N ASN A 150 30.50 -29.78 13.62
CA ASN A 150 30.31 -28.76 12.60
C ASN A 150 29.89 -29.41 11.27
N ASN A 151 28.81 -28.93 10.66
CA ASN A 151 28.72 -28.55 9.23
C ASN A 151 27.26 -28.48 8.74
N ASN A 152 26.66 -27.31 8.90
CA ASN A 152 25.79 -26.63 7.93
C ASN A 152 25.19 -25.42 8.66
N LYS A 153 25.64 -24.20 8.33
CA LYS A 153 24.98 -22.97 8.77
C LYS A 153 23.67 -22.83 7.97
N GLY A 154 22.68 -23.64 8.32
CA GLY A 154 21.29 -23.34 8.04
C GLY A 154 20.86 -22.23 9.00
N PHE A 155 20.16 -21.24 8.47
CA PHE A 155 19.45 -20.21 9.22
C PHE A 155 18.85 -20.81 10.49
N GLY A 156 19.14 -20.19 11.64
CA GLY A 156 18.58 -20.62 12.92
C GLY A 156 17.07 -20.73 12.77
N LYS A 157 16.55 -21.96 12.86
CA LYS A 157 15.11 -22.18 12.93
C LYS A 157 14.60 -21.43 14.15
N LEU A 158 13.86 -20.36 13.91
CA LEU A 158 13.05 -19.70 14.92
C LEU A 158 12.07 -20.75 15.47
N ASN A 159 12.33 -21.23 16.68
CA ASN A 159 11.29 -21.85 17.52
C ASN A 159 10.52 -20.70 18.19
N MET A 160 9.82 -19.88 17.41
CA MET A 160 8.69 -19.11 17.95
C MET A 160 7.44 -19.95 17.67
N PRO A 161 6.52 -20.14 18.63
CA PRO A 161 5.28 -20.84 18.36
C PRO A 161 4.50 -19.98 17.37
N TYR A 162 4.60 -20.31 16.08
CA TYR A 162 3.88 -19.60 15.05
C TYR A 162 2.42 -20.01 15.07
N GLY A 163 1.54 -19.03 15.17
CA GLY A 163 0.09 -19.21 15.09
C GLY A 163 -0.62 -19.00 16.41
N LEU A 164 -1.86 -18.53 16.30
CA LEU A 164 -2.75 -18.34 17.44
C LEU A 164 -3.25 -19.71 17.94
N PRO A 165 -3.50 -19.87 19.25
CA PRO A 165 -4.22 -21.01 19.78
C PRO A 165 -5.54 -21.22 19.02
N GLU A 166 -5.85 -22.45 18.63
CA GLU A 166 -6.99 -22.74 17.73
C GLU A 166 -8.34 -22.29 18.31
N ASP A 167 -8.47 -22.28 19.65
CA ASP A 167 -9.64 -21.79 20.38
C ASP A 167 -9.84 -20.26 20.28
N GLN A 168 -8.80 -19.51 19.93
CA GLN A 168 -8.88 -18.08 19.67
C GLN A 168 -9.32 -17.74 18.23
N ILE A 169 -9.29 -18.73 17.32
CA ILE A 169 -9.58 -18.52 15.90
C ILE A 169 -11.07 -18.69 15.62
N VAL A 170 -11.85 -17.68 16.01
CA VAL A 170 -13.30 -17.65 15.84
C VAL A 170 -13.68 -16.64 14.76
N ILE A 171 -14.43 -17.10 13.75
CA ILE A 171 -15.11 -16.21 12.80
C ILE A 171 -16.42 -15.77 13.47
N PRO A 172 -16.61 -14.47 13.75
CA PRO A 172 -17.84 -13.99 14.39
C PRO A 172 -19.06 -14.21 13.49
N PRO A 173 -20.28 -14.21 14.07
CA PRO A 173 -21.49 -14.23 13.29
C PRO A 173 -21.59 -12.96 12.42
N HIS A 174 -22.06 -13.16 11.20
CA HIS A 174 -22.25 -12.08 10.24
C HIS A 174 -23.54 -11.31 10.53
N LYS A 175 -23.47 -9.98 10.35
CA LYS A 175 -24.61 -9.07 10.44
C LYS A 175 -24.54 -8.10 9.28
N TRP A 176 -25.68 -7.84 8.65
CA TRP A 176 -25.83 -6.77 7.66
C TRP A 176 -27.26 -6.22 7.69
N PRO A 177 -27.46 -4.89 7.60
CA PRO A 177 -26.43 -3.85 7.68
C PRO A 177 -25.74 -3.85 9.06
N VAL A 178 -24.54 -3.31 9.13
CA VAL A 178 -23.75 -3.22 10.36
C VAL A 178 -23.14 -1.83 10.46
N SER A 179 -23.12 -1.25 11.66
CA SER A 179 -22.41 -0.01 11.95
C SER A 179 -21.66 -0.16 13.26
N ILE A 180 -20.46 0.43 13.36
CA ILE A 180 -19.72 0.45 14.62
C ILE A 180 -20.46 1.24 15.71
N ARG A 181 -21.41 2.10 15.33
CA ARG A 181 -22.26 2.86 16.25
C ARG A 181 -23.20 1.97 17.05
N ASP A 182 -23.49 0.77 16.56
CA ASP A 182 -24.26 -0.25 17.29
C ASP A 182 -23.40 -1.05 18.27
N GLU A 183 -22.09 -0.79 18.29
CA GLU A 183 -21.06 -1.53 19.02
C GLU A 183 -20.25 -0.63 19.97
N VAL A 184 -20.83 0.46 20.47
CA VAL A 184 -20.14 1.44 21.34
C VAL A 184 -19.49 0.81 22.59
N ASP A 185 -20.07 -0.28 23.11
CA ASP A 185 -19.53 -1.02 24.26
C ASP A 185 -18.51 -2.11 23.87
N ASN A 186 -18.37 -2.41 22.57
CA ASN A 186 -17.45 -3.42 22.04
C ASN A 186 -16.12 -2.80 21.58
N THR A 187 -15.45 -2.13 22.51
CA THR A 187 -14.18 -1.46 22.29
C THR A 187 -13.07 -2.08 23.14
N GLU A 188 -11.82 -1.72 22.83
CA GLU A 188 -10.66 -2.07 23.63
C GLU A 188 -9.66 -0.91 23.73
N PRO A 189 -8.86 -0.85 24.80
CA PRO A 189 -7.81 0.14 24.92
C PRO A 189 -6.64 -0.19 23.97
N LEU A 190 -6.23 0.78 23.16
CA LEU A 190 -5.01 0.74 22.36
C LEU A 190 -4.03 1.78 22.89
N LEU A 191 -2.86 1.33 23.37
CA LEU A 191 -1.79 2.23 23.76
C LEU A 191 -1.15 2.85 22.52
N HIS A 192 -1.21 4.17 22.40
CA HIS A 192 -0.70 4.92 21.27
C HIS A 192 0.80 4.64 21.05
N SER A 193 1.17 4.11 19.89
CA SER A 193 2.52 3.58 19.66
C SER A 193 3.59 4.66 19.48
N GLY A 194 3.18 5.91 19.26
CA GLY A 194 4.06 7.08 19.19
C GLY A 194 4.57 7.55 20.56
N ASP A 195 3.67 7.80 21.51
CA ASP A 195 4.04 8.35 22.83
C ASP A 195 4.08 7.31 23.96
N LYS A 196 3.50 6.13 23.75
CA LYS A 196 3.37 5.04 24.75
C LYS A 196 2.72 5.48 26.07
N LYS A 197 1.88 6.51 26.02
CA LYS A 197 1.20 7.12 27.19
C LYS A 197 -0.28 7.32 26.94
N THR A 198 -0.65 7.78 25.74
CA THR A 198 -2.04 8.03 25.38
C THR A 198 -2.73 6.69 25.18
N VAL A 199 -3.81 6.44 25.93
CA VAL A 199 -4.66 5.27 25.73
C VAL A 199 -5.86 5.69 24.91
N MET A 200 -5.99 5.11 23.73
CA MET A 200 -7.11 5.34 22.83
C MET A 200 -8.14 4.24 23.02
N THR A 201 -9.42 4.59 22.97
CA THR A 201 -10.49 3.59 22.88
C THR A 201 -10.72 3.31 21.41
N VAL A 202 -10.52 2.07 20.96
CA VAL A 202 -10.71 1.67 19.55
C VAL A 202 -11.71 0.51 19.47
N PRO A 203 -12.44 0.36 18.35
CA PRO A 203 -13.21 -0.86 18.12
C PRO A 203 -12.30 -2.10 18.14
N LYS A 204 -12.83 -3.23 18.60
CA LYS A 204 -12.10 -4.49 18.49
C LYS A 204 -11.95 -4.89 17.03
N LEU A 205 -10.88 -5.63 16.71
CA LEU A 205 -10.81 -6.35 15.46
C LEU A 205 -12.02 -7.30 15.38
N TRP A 206 -12.65 -7.37 14.21
CA TRP A 206 -13.77 -8.28 14.01
C TRP A 206 -13.36 -9.72 14.29
N SER A 207 -12.22 -10.15 13.76
CA SER A 207 -11.62 -11.44 14.04
C SER A 207 -10.10 -11.29 14.09
N LEU A 208 -9.43 -12.15 14.88
CA LEU A 208 -7.99 -12.35 14.78
C LEU A 208 -7.66 -13.09 13.47
N PRO A 209 -6.39 -13.04 12.99
CA PRO A 209 -6.00 -13.78 11.80
C PRO A 209 -6.36 -15.26 11.86
N VAL A 210 -7.00 -15.76 10.80
CA VAL A 210 -7.56 -17.12 10.77
C VAL A 210 -6.69 -18.13 10.00
N HIS A 211 -5.56 -17.69 9.47
CA HIS A 211 -4.66 -18.52 8.68
C HIS A 211 -3.85 -19.52 9.52
N ASN A 212 -3.64 -19.26 10.81
CA ASN A 212 -2.85 -20.09 11.74
C ASN A 212 -1.51 -20.60 11.15
N TYR A 213 -0.76 -19.69 10.53
CA TYR A 213 0.50 -19.97 9.83
C TYR A 213 0.41 -21.03 8.70
N LYS A 214 -0.79 -21.31 8.19
CA LYS A 214 -1.06 -22.29 7.11
C LYS A 214 -1.91 -21.65 6.01
N LEU A 215 -2.06 -22.36 4.90
CA LEU A 215 -3.00 -21.98 3.86
C LEU A 215 -4.42 -22.27 4.37
N MET A 216 -5.29 -21.26 4.33
CA MET A 216 -6.70 -21.45 4.67
C MET A 216 -7.36 -22.43 3.69
N SER A 217 -8.33 -23.21 4.17
CA SER A 217 -9.22 -23.94 3.27
C SER A 217 -10.19 -22.97 2.58
N ARG A 218 -10.64 -23.31 1.37
CA ARG A 218 -11.68 -22.56 0.66
C ARG A 218 -12.96 -22.41 1.51
N GLU A 219 -13.35 -23.47 2.22
CA GLU A 219 -14.51 -23.44 3.12
C GLU A 219 -14.37 -22.37 4.21
N LYS A 220 -13.20 -22.29 4.86
CA LYS A 220 -12.92 -21.27 5.89
C LYS A 220 -12.88 -19.86 5.28
N ALA A 221 -12.33 -19.70 4.08
CA ALA A 221 -12.34 -18.42 3.37
C ALA A 221 -13.76 -17.95 3.04
N LEU A 222 -14.61 -18.85 2.55
CA LEU A 222 -16.01 -18.58 2.21
C LEU A 222 -16.93 -18.35 3.42
N GLN A 223 -16.48 -18.73 4.62
CA GLN A 223 -17.14 -18.32 5.87
C GLN A 223 -16.95 -16.83 6.18
N ILE A 224 -16.02 -16.12 5.51
CA ILE A 224 -15.82 -14.68 5.67
C ILE A 224 -16.45 -13.96 4.48
N GLY A 225 -17.65 -13.43 4.68
CA GLY A 225 -18.32 -12.56 3.74
C GLY A 225 -19.83 -12.58 3.93
N SER A 226 -20.44 -11.40 3.86
CA SER A 226 -21.88 -11.21 4.04
C SER A 226 -22.58 -10.78 2.75
N CYS A 227 -23.87 -11.12 2.66
CA CYS A 227 -24.79 -10.62 1.66
C CYS A 227 -25.58 -9.44 2.21
N ALA A 228 -25.92 -8.51 1.32
CA ALA A 228 -26.75 -7.36 1.63
C ALA A 228 -28.18 -7.76 2.01
N GLU A 229 -28.69 -8.82 1.37
CA GLU A 229 -30.00 -9.38 1.65
C GLU A 229 -29.85 -10.78 2.28
N PRO A 230 -30.64 -11.12 3.31
CA PRO A 230 -30.67 -12.47 3.87
C PRO A 230 -31.35 -13.47 2.93
N ASP A 231 -31.09 -14.77 3.10
CA ASP A 231 -31.93 -15.82 2.51
C ASP A 231 -33.27 -15.99 3.25
N GLU A 232 -34.07 -16.96 2.82
CA GLU A 232 -35.36 -17.32 3.42
C GLU A 232 -35.29 -17.67 4.92
N ASN A 233 -34.10 -18.01 5.43
CA ASN A 233 -33.85 -18.35 6.83
C ASN A 233 -33.19 -17.20 7.62
N GLY A 234 -32.99 -16.03 7.01
CA GLY A 234 -32.30 -14.91 7.65
C GLY A 234 -30.77 -14.94 7.55
N ASN A 235 -30.17 -15.89 6.82
CA ASN A 235 -28.71 -16.01 6.75
C ASN A 235 -28.12 -15.04 5.73
N VAL A 236 -27.13 -14.26 6.17
CA VAL A 236 -26.35 -13.37 5.29
C VAL A 236 -24.99 -13.96 4.91
N ALA A 237 -24.48 -14.95 5.65
CA ALA A 237 -23.20 -15.60 5.39
C ALA A 237 -23.35 -16.78 4.44
N ARG A 238 -23.52 -16.49 3.13
CA ARG A 238 -23.91 -17.50 2.13
C ARG A 238 -22.78 -17.95 1.22
N GLY A 239 -21.54 -17.49 1.45
CA GLY A 239 -20.39 -17.84 0.62
C GLY A 239 -20.67 -17.62 -0.86
N GLU A 240 -20.43 -18.63 -1.70
CA GLU A 240 -20.69 -18.54 -3.15
C GLU A 240 -22.18 -18.47 -3.51
N ALA A 241 -23.08 -18.93 -2.64
CA ALA A 241 -24.52 -18.82 -2.87
C ALA A 241 -25.04 -17.38 -2.76
N CYS A 242 -24.19 -16.43 -2.31
CA CYS A 242 -24.46 -15.01 -2.35
C CYS A 242 -24.37 -14.46 -3.79
N PRO A 243 -25.47 -13.93 -4.37
CA PRO A 243 -25.44 -13.28 -5.68
C PRO A 243 -24.43 -12.13 -5.74
N LEU A 244 -23.73 -11.95 -6.87
CA LEU A 244 -22.65 -10.96 -7.00
C LEU A 244 -23.09 -9.52 -6.74
N ASP A 245 -24.33 -9.17 -7.08
CA ASP A 245 -24.95 -7.86 -6.84
C ASP A 245 -25.38 -7.65 -5.38
N GLN A 246 -25.45 -8.73 -4.59
CA GLN A 246 -25.76 -8.69 -3.16
C GLN A 246 -24.51 -8.80 -2.28
N ARG A 247 -23.35 -9.21 -2.79
CA ARG A 247 -22.11 -9.28 -2.00
C ARG A 247 -21.72 -7.88 -1.52
N THR A 248 -21.53 -7.74 -0.21
CA THR A 248 -21.25 -6.46 0.45
C THR A 248 -19.80 -6.00 0.23
N ILE A 249 -19.56 -4.70 0.34
CA ILE A 249 -18.24 -4.10 0.18
C ILE A 249 -17.96 -3.18 1.37
N PHE A 250 -16.87 -3.43 2.07
CA PHE A 250 -16.28 -2.48 3.01
C PHE A 250 -15.27 -1.59 2.29
N VAL A 251 -15.34 -0.27 2.46
CA VAL A 251 -14.34 0.68 1.96
C VAL A 251 -13.65 1.36 3.13
N ALA A 252 -12.37 1.06 3.34
CA ALA A 252 -11.52 1.65 4.36
C ALA A 252 -10.79 2.89 3.82
N ILE A 253 -10.94 4.02 4.51
CA ILE A 253 -10.28 5.28 4.19
C ILE A 253 -9.52 5.77 5.42
N ALA A 254 -8.23 6.08 5.24
CA ALA A 254 -7.45 6.83 6.22
C ALA A 254 -7.30 8.27 5.72
N SER A 255 -7.89 9.22 6.43
CA SER A 255 -7.87 10.65 6.12
C SER A 255 -6.97 11.37 7.13
N TYR A 256 -6.10 12.23 6.65
CA TYR A 256 -5.33 13.13 7.50
C TYR A 256 -5.52 14.55 7.00
N ARG A 257 -6.33 15.33 7.72
CA ARG A 257 -6.63 16.73 7.43
C ARG A 257 -6.98 16.98 5.95
N ASP A 258 -7.68 16.04 5.33
CA ASP A 258 -7.96 16.07 3.89
C ASP A 258 -9.42 16.46 3.63
N PHE A 259 -9.59 17.65 3.04
CA PHE A 259 -10.91 18.21 2.75
C PHE A 259 -11.70 17.44 1.66
N GLU A 260 -11.03 16.59 0.87
CA GLU A 260 -11.64 15.81 -0.20
C GLU A 260 -12.17 14.46 0.29
N CYS A 261 -11.98 14.11 1.57
CA CYS A 261 -12.51 12.86 2.12
C CYS A 261 -14.02 12.74 1.86
N ARG A 262 -14.79 13.79 2.19
CA ARG A 262 -16.23 13.85 1.92
C ARG A 262 -16.60 13.71 0.44
N THR A 263 -15.82 14.30 -0.48
CA THR A 263 -16.09 14.17 -1.92
C THR A 263 -15.74 12.78 -2.46
N THR A 264 -14.75 12.12 -1.86
CA THR A 264 -14.45 10.72 -2.14
C THR A 264 -15.62 9.83 -1.72
N VAL A 265 -16.12 10.00 -0.49
CA VAL A 265 -17.29 9.25 0.02
C VAL A 265 -18.54 9.51 -0.81
N GLU A 266 -18.80 10.75 -1.21
CA GLU A 266 -19.87 11.08 -2.16
C GLU A 266 -19.74 10.27 -3.45
N SER A 267 -18.55 10.26 -4.06
CA SER A 267 -18.33 9.54 -5.31
C SER A 267 -18.48 8.02 -5.19
N ILE A 268 -18.11 7.44 -4.04
CA ILE A 268 -18.25 6.01 -3.75
C ILE A 268 -19.72 5.59 -3.88
N PHE A 269 -20.64 6.34 -3.27
CA PHE A 269 -22.06 6.00 -3.30
C PHE A 269 -22.77 6.46 -4.57
N LEU A 270 -22.57 7.71 -5.01
CA LEU A 270 -23.28 8.26 -6.17
C LEU A 270 -22.97 7.50 -7.46
N ARG A 271 -21.79 6.89 -7.55
CA ARG A 271 -21.33 6.19 -8.74
C ARG A 271 -21.34 4.67 -8.58
N ALA A 272 -21.82 4.15 -7.47
CA ALA A 272 -22.07 2.72 -7.33
C ALA A 272 -23.39 2.34 -8.02
N LYS A 273 -23.38 1.19 -8.68
CA LYS A 273 -24.59 0.54 -9.21
C LYS A 273 -25.49 0.05 -8.09
N ASN A 274 -24.91 -0.46 -7.00
CA ASN A 274 -25.65 -0.98 -5.85
C ASN A 274 -25.17 -0.32 -4.53
N PRO A 275 -25.50 0.95 -4.26
CA PRO A 275 -24.96 1.69 -3.11
C PRO A 275 -25.34 1.11 -1.74
N LYS A 276 -26.45 0.35 -1.66
CA LYS A 276 -26.95 -0.25 -0.41
C LYS A 276 -26.12 -1.41 0.15
N ARG A 277 -25.18 -1.94 -0.63
CA ARG A 277 -24.27 -3.03 -0.20
C ARG A 277 -22.90 -2.52 0.27
N ILE A 278 -22.71 -1.20 0.25
CA ILE A 278 -21.43 -0.56 0.55
C ILE A 278 -21.48 0.02 1.96
N ARG A 279 -20.45 -0.24 2.75
CA ARG A 279 -20.16 0.50 3.99
C ARG A 279 -18.80 1.15 3.88
N VAL A 280 -18.69 2.37 4.36
CA VAL A 280 -17.42 3.12 4.38
C VAL A 280 -16.98 3.28 5.83
N GLY A 281 -15.76 2.83 6.14
CA GLY A 281 -15.08 3.10 7.40
C GLY A 281 -14.00 4.15 7.20
N VAL A 282 -14.08 5.26 7.92
CA VAL A 282 -13.12 6.36 7.85
C VAL A 282 -12.39 6.48 9.18
N VAL A 283 -11.07 6.56 9.13
CA VAL A 283 -10.27 7.10 10.24
C VAL A 283 -9.92 8.52 9.89
N ASP A 284 -10.58 9.47 10.54
CA ASP A 284 -10.51 10.89 10.20
C ASP A 284 -9.64 11.64 11.22
N GLN A 285 -8.44 11.99 10.77
CA GLN A 285 -7.42 12.60 11.62
C GLN A 285 -7.43 14.11 11.41
N ILE A 286 -8.16 14.83 12.26
CA ILE A 286 -8.55 16.23 12.04
C ILE A 286 -8.15 17.14 13.21
N SER A 287 -8.04 18.42 12.92
CA SER A 287 -7.99 19.50 13.90
C SER A 287 -9.39 20.13 13.98
N HIS A 288 -10.11 19.89 15.08
CA HIS A 288 -11.49 20.38 15.22
C HIS A 288 -11.57 21.91 15.09
N GLY A 289 -12.50 22.38 14.27
CA GLY A 289 -12.69 23.81 13.98
C GLY A 289 -11.80 24.36 12.87
N GLU A 290 -10.82 23.59 12.39
CA GLU A 290 -9.98 23.94 11.23
C GLU A 290 -10.31 23.09 10.00
N ASP A 291 -10.46 21.78 10.19
CA ASP A 291 -10.63 20.81 9.11
C ASP A 291 -12.09 20.31 9.05
N PRO A 292 -12.64 20.03 7.85
CA PRO A 292 -13.97 19.45 7.70
C PRO A 292 -13.98 17.97 8.11
N ILE A 293 -15.12 17.50 8.65
CA ILE A 293 -15.30 16.09 9.00
C ILE A 293 -15.73 15.31 7.73
N CYS A 294 -15.21 14.10 7.55
CA CYS A 294 -15.39 13.35 6.31
C CYS A 294 -16.83 12.91 6.02
N ASN A 295 -17.65 12.64 7.04
CA ASN A 295 -19.06 12.29 6.85
C ASN A 295 -20.01 13.50 6.87
N GLU A 296 -19.49 14.73 6.97
CA GLU A 296 -20.32 15.92 6.81
C GLU A 296 -20.71 16.12 5.34
N PRO A 297 -22.00 16.34 5.05
CA PRO A 297 -22.47 16.65 3.72
C PRO A 297 -21.68 17.78 3.05
N VAL A 298 -21.36 17.63 1.76
CA VAL A 298 -20.61 18.64 1.00
C VAL A 298 -21.39 19.95 0.91
N LYS A 299 -22.72 19.85 0.84
CA LYS A 299 -23.66 20.97 0.98
C LYS A 299 -24.65 20.63 2.08
N ASP A 300 -25.32 21.63 2.64
CA ASP A 300 -26.42 21.40 3.58
C ASP A 300 -27.51 20.50 2.96
N CYS A 301 -27.95 19.45 3.68
CA CYS A 301 -28.96 18.51 3.20
C CYS A 301 -30.33 19.17 2.92
N ALA A 302 -30.66 20.30 3.54
CA ALA A 302 -31.85 21.07 3.19
C ALA A 302 -31.74 21.74 1.81
N THR A 303 -30.51 22.03 1.37
CA THR A 303 -30.24 22.62 0.04
C THR A 303 -30.12 21.54 -1.04
N ASP A 304 -29.47 20.42 -0.73
CA ASP A 304 -29.24 19.32 -1.66
C ASP A 304 -29.48 17.96 -0.96
N PRO A 305 -30.76 17.56 -0.78
CA PRO A 305 -31.11 16.36 -0.02
C PRO A 305 -30.73 15.05 -0.73
N ASN A 306 -30.40 15.11 -2.03
CA ASN A 306 -30.13 13.95 -2.86
C ASN A 306 -28.63 13.61 -2.97
N GLN A 307 -27.74 14.37 -2.33
CA GLN A 307 -26.32 14.00 -2.24
C GLN A 307 -26.14 12.74 -1.38
N ALA A 308 -25.10 11.95 -1.65
CA ALA A 308 -24.96 10.64 -1.05
C ALA A 308 -24.73 10.68 0.46
N LEU A 309 -24.00 11.67 0.99
CA LEU A 309 -23.79 11.82 2.43
C LEU A 309 -25.08 12.22 3.17
N CYS A 310 -26.14 12.64 2.49
CA CYS A 310 -27.47 12.77 3.11
C CYS A 310 -28.26 11.45 3.04
N LEU A 311 -28.10 10.68 1.96
CA LEU A 311 -28.86 9.46 1.70
C LEU A 311 -28.29 8.21 2.41
N TYR A 312 -26.97 8.16 2.61
CA TYR A 312 -26.23 6.95 3.01
C TYR A 312 -25.34 7.18 4.24
N VAL A 313 -25.55 8.24 5.02
CA VAL A 313 -24.76 8.53 6.23
C VAL A 313 -24.73 7.36 7.23
N ASP A 314 -25.83 6.60 7.30
CA ASP A 314 -25.94 5.41 8.16
C ASP A 314 -25.01 4.27 7.73
N GLN A 315 -24.47 4.33 6.50
CA GLN A 315 -23.45 3.41 5.97
C GLN A 315 -22.03 3.98 6.05
N VAL A 316 -21.82 5.14 6.69
CA VAL A 316 -20.51 5.78 6.88
C VAL A 316 -20.17 5.81 8.36
N ASP A 317 -19.19 5.01 8.76
CA ASP A 317 -18.66 4.97 10.11
C ASP A 317 -17.36 5.78 10.18
N VAL A 318 -17.29 6.76 11.07
CA VAL A 318 -16.11 7.62 11.25
C VAL A 318 -15.53 7.40 12.64
N TYR A 319 -14.25 7.03 12.68
CA TYR A 319 -13.42 7.11 13.86
C TYR A 319 -12.62 8.41 13.81
N GLU A 320 -13.02 9.41 14.58
CA GLU A 320 -12.32 10.69 14.66
C GLU A 320 -11.11 10.58 15.60
N MET A 321 -9.98 11.13 15.17
CA MET A 321 -8.76 11.23 15.97
C MET A 321 -8.17 12.64 15.84
N GLU A 322 -7.71 13.20 16.95
CA GLU A 322 -6.95 14.45 16.93
C GLU A 322 -5.72 14.34 16.00
N ALA A 323 -5.56 15.29 15.08
CA ALA A 323 -4.47 15.29 14.11
C ALA A 323 -3.08 15.22 14.78
N ALA A 324 -2.93 15.78 15.98
CA ALA A 324 -1.69 15.74 16.76
C ALA A 324 -1.30 14.34 17.25
N LEU A 325 -2.24 13.39 17.29
CA LEU A 325 -2.00 11.97 17.59
C LEU A 325 -1.64 11.16 16.35
N SER A 326 -1.68 11.74 15.14
CA SER A 326 -1.32 10.99 13.94
C SER A 326 0.17 10.60 13.93
N ILE A 327 0.41 9.31 13.72
CA ILE A 327 1.72 8.70 13.53
C ILE A 327 1.80 7.96 12.19
N GLY A 328 1.11 8.48 11.17
CA GLY A 328 1.19 7.99 9.80
C GLY A 328 0.11 6.98 9.39
N PRO A 329 0.08 6.63 8.09
CA PRO A 329 -1.01 5.85 7.49
C PRO A 329 -1.12 4.44 8.04
N VAL A 330 -0.01 3.78 8.38
CA VAL A 330 -0.04 2.41 8.93
C VAL A 330 -0.88 2.33 10.21
N PHE A 331 -0.70 3.28 11.12
CA PHE A 331 -1.47 3.32 12.36
C PHE A 331 -2.94 3.69 12.12
N ALA A 332 -3.20 4.67 11.25
CA ALA A 332 -4.57 5.03 10.88
C ALA A 332 -5.31 3.86 10.21
N ARG A 333 -4.64 3.12 9.33
CA ARG A 333 -5.21 1.94 8.66
C ARG A 333 -5.34 0.73 9.59
N HIS A 334 -4.52 0.62 10.64
CA HIS A 334 -4.76 -0.34 11.73
C HIS A 334 -6.08 -0.05 12.45
N ILE A 335 -6.36 1.23 12.75
CA ILE A 335 -7.66 1.62 13.28
C ILE A 335 -8.76 1.36 12.24
N GLY A 336 -8.51 1.66 10.96
CA GLY A 336 -9.43 1.41 9.86
C GLY A 336 -9.80 -0.07 9.70
N SER A 337 -8.85 -0.99 9.84
CA SER A 337 -9.12 -2.44 9.79
C SER A 337 -10.01 -2.92 10.93
N ARG A 338 -10.01 -2.20 12.06
CA ARG A 338 -10.92 -2.46 13.19
C ARG A 338 -12.35 -2.00 12.91
N LEU A 339 -12.58 -1.25 11.83
CA LEU A 339 -13.93 -0.88 11.44
C LEU A 339 -14.61 -1.99 10.64
N TYR A 340 -13.87 -2.88 9.94
CA TYR A 340 -14.40 -4.02 9.17
C TYR A 340 -15.30 -4.95 9.99
N ARG A 341 -16.37 -5.52 9.40
CA ARG A 341 -17.39 -6.31 10.11
C ARG A 341 -17.90 -7.53 9.33
N GLY A 342 -17.04 -8.12 8.50
CA GLY A 342 -17.39 -9.35 7.77
C GLY A 342 -18.01 -9.09 6.41
N GLU A 343 -17.79 -7.93 5.81
CA GLU A 343 -18.18 -7.66 4.43
C GLU A 343 -17.51 -8.62 3.44
N TYR A 344 -18.21 -8.97 2.37
CA TYR A 344 -17.71 -9.95 1.40
C TYR A 344 -16.40 -9.51 0.74
N TYR A 345 -16.38 -8.25 0.31
CA TYR A 345 -15.21 -7.61 -0.25
C TYR A 345 -14.73 -6.51 0.67
N ALA A 346 -13.43 -6.26 0.61
CA ALA A 346 -12.78 -5.13 1.26
C ALA A 346 -12.02 -4.31 0.23
N THR A 347 -12.15 -3.00 0.35
CA THR A 347 -11.46 -2.00 -0.46
C THR A 347 -10.65 -1.13 0.48
N GLN A 348 -9.39 -0.88 0.16
CA GLN A 348 -8.62 0.22 0.73
C GLN A 348 -8.54 1.33 -0.31
N SER A 349 -8.79 2.57 0.11
CA SER A 349 -8.76 3.74 -0.77
C SER A 349 -8.10 4.92 -0.06
N ASP A 350 -7.33 5.71 -0.82
CA ASP A 350 -6.95 7.06 -0.39
C ASP A 350 -8.18 7.97 -0.24
N ALA A 351 -8.03 9.03 0.56
CA ALA A 351 -9.11 9.95 0.92
C ALA A 351 -9.45 10.99 -0.16
N HIS A 352 -8.72 11.03 -1.27
CA HIS A 352 -8.87 12.03 -2.33
C HIS A 352 -8.86 11.31 -3.68
N VAL A 353 -9.93 10.54 -3.88
CA VAL A 353 -10.16 9.67 -5.02
C VAL A 353 -11.55 9.95 -5.58
N THR A 354 -11.72 9.79 -6.87
CA THR A 354 -13.04 9.85 -7.51
C THR A 354 -13.30 8.56 -8.26
N TYR A 355 -14.36 7.87 -7.85
CA TYR A 355 -14.78 6.60 -8.44
C TYR A 355 -15.48 6.81 -9.78
N THR A 356 -15.56 5.78 -10.61
CA THR A 356 -16.27 5.82 -11.90
C THR A 356 -17.68 5.25 -11.77
N THR A 357 -18.57 5.58 -12.70
CA THR A 357 -19.94 5.05 -12.72
C THR A 357 -19.93 3.53 -12.86
N ASP A 358 -20.69 2.86 -11.99
CA ASP A 358 -20.80 1.41 -11.77
C ASP A 358 -19.51 0.72 -11.26
N TRP A 359 -18.62 1.46 -10.60
CA TRP A 359 -17.32 0.94 -10.15
C TRP A 359 -17.41 -0.35 -9.32
N ASP A 360 -18.44 -0.47 -8.47
CA ASP A 360 -18.65 -1.59 -7.54
C ASP A 360 -18.98 -2.89 -8.27
N ALA A 361 -19.74 -2.79 -9.36
CA ALA A 361 -20.03 -3.93 -10.22
C ALA A 361 -18.83 -4.28 -11.11
N ASP A 362 -18.13 -3.26 -11.64
CA ASP A 362 -16.95 -3.46 -12.50
C ASP A 362 -15.79 -4.12 -11.75
N ILE A 363 -15.43 -3.63 -10.55
CA ILE A 363 -14.31 -4.20 -9.80
C ILE A 363 -14.59 -5.63 -9.31
N ILE A 364 -15.86 -5.96 -9.01
CA ILE A 364 -16.27 -7.33 -8.66
C ILE A 364 -16.17 -8.24 -9.88
N ASP A 365 -16.66 -7.81 -11.04
CA ASP A 365 -16.53 -8.56 -12.28
C ASP A 365 -15.05 -8.89 -12.57
N GLN A 366 -14.17 -7.90 -12.44
CA GLN A 366 -12.72 -8.09 -12.57
C GLN A 366 -12.16 -9.07 -11.51
N MET A 367 -12.57 -8.96 -10.25
CA MET A 367 -12.13 -9.86 -9.19
C MET A 367 -12.53 -11.30 -9.47
N GLU A 368 -13.78 -11.56 -9.88
CA GLU A 368 -14.25 -12.92 -10.16
C GLU A 368 -13.56 -13.56 -11.38
N GLN A 369 -13.12 -12.75 -12.36
CA GLN A 369 -12.34 -13.22 -13.52
C GLN A 369 -10.95 -13.74 -13.15
N THR A 370 -10.45 -13.46 -11.95
CA THR A 370 -9.19 -14.05 -11.47
C THR A 370 -9.31 -15.54 -11.14
N HIS A 371 -10.53 -16.00 -10.82
CA HIS A 371 -10.82 -17.34 -10.29
C HIS A 371 -9.97 -17.72 -9.06
N ASN A 372 -9.49 -16.73 -8.31
CA ASN A 372 -8.57 -16.90 -7.20
C ASN A 372 -9.13 -16.20 -5.95
N GLU A 373 -9.50 -16.98 -4.94
CA GLU A 373 -10.02 -16.46 -3.66
C GLU A 373 -8.95 -15.69 -2.88
N MET A 374 -7.68 -15.96 -3.14
CA MET A 374 -6.54 -15.25 -2.54
C MET A 374 -6.07 -14.06 -3.41
N ALA A 375 -6.86 -13.63 -4.39
CA ALA A 375 -6.53 -12.47 -5.21
C ALA A 375 -6.70 -11.15 -4.45
N VAL A 376 -5.80 -10.21 -4.73
CA VAL A 376 -5.90 -8.82 -4.32
C VAL A 376 -5.65 -7.97 -5.56
N LEU A 377 -6.69 -7.29 -6.04
CA LEU A 377 -6.55 -6.30 -7.09
C LEU A 377 -5.95 -5.05 -6.48
N SER A 378 -4.82 -4.55 -6.98
CA SER A 378 -4.12 -3.42 -6.39
C SER A 378 -3.34 -2.65 -7.44
N THR A 379 -3.31 -1.33 -7.33
CA THR A 379 -2.62 -0.46 -8.30
C THR A 379 -2.35 0.91 -7.71
N TYR A 380 -1.35 1.60 -8.27
CA TYR A 380 -1.36 3.06 -8.21
C TYR A 380 -2.49 3.60 -9.08
N LEU A 381 -3.12 4.67 -8.62
CA LEU A 381 -4.22 5.31 -9.34
C LEU A 381 -3.66 6.32 -10.34
N THR A 382 -4.29 6.40 -11.51
CA THR A 382 -4.03 7.46 -12.49
C THR A 382 -4.61 8.79 -11.99
N ASP A 383 -4.03 9.91 -12.40
CA ASP A 383 -4.59 11.24 -12.09
C ASP A 383 -6.01 11.39 -12.64
N VAL A 384 -6.87 12.09 -11.90
CA VAL A 384 -8.28 12.29 -12.27
C VAL A 384 -8.45 13.21 -13.50
N GLN A 385 -7.51 14.10 -13.78
CA GLN A 385 -7.68 15.11 -14.84
C GLN A 385 -7.73 14.45 -16.22
N GLY A 386 -8.85 14.64 -16.91
CA GLY A 386 -9.11 14.04 -18.22
C GLY A 386 -9.31 12.52 -18.19
N SER A 387 -9.49 11.93 -17.01
CA SER A 387 -9.66 10.47 -16.85
C SER A 387 -11.11 10.04 -16.68
N ILE A 388 -12.00 10.98 -16.35
CA ILE A 388 -13.44 10.72 -16.17
C ILE A 388 -14.22 11.68 -17.05
N ASP A 389 -15.24 11.15 -17.74
CA ASP A 389 -16.22 11.94 -18.45
C ASP A 389 -17.12 12.69 -17.44
N GLU A 390 -17.10 14.02 -17.47
CA GLU A 390 -17.81 14.86 -16.49
C GLU A 390 -19.34 14.69 -16.52
N THR A 391 -19.90 14.24 -17.65
CA THR A 391 -21.36 14.09 -17.82
C THR A 391 -21.85 12.73 -17.36
N THR A 392 -21.13 11.67 -17.72
CA THR A 392 -21.54 10.27 -17.50
C THR A 392 -20.87 9.62 -16.31
N GLY A 393 -19.77 10.20 -15.80
CA GLY A 393 -18.94 9.64 -14.73
C GLY A 393 -18.14 8.39 -15.14
N ARG A 394 -18.15 8.00 -16.42
CA ARG A 394 -17.42 6.84 -16.94
C ARG A 394 -15.93 7.14 -17.11
N SER A 395 -15.10 6.10 -17.00
CA SER A 395 -13.68 6.20 -17.33
C SER A 395 -13.47 6.56 -18.79
N LEU A 396 -12.54 7.48 -19.05
CA LEU A 396 -12.01 7.80 -20.38
C LEU A 396 -10.69 7.04 -20.66
N ARG A 397 -10.18 6.28 -19.69
CA ARG A 397 -8.92 5.55 -19.79
C ARG A 397 -9.18 4.11 -20.24
N ASN A 398 -8.45 3.71 -21.26
CA ASN A 398 -8.27 2.31 -21.67
C ASN A 398 -6.90 1.76 -21.23
N THR A 399 -6.13 2.59 -20.54
CA THR A 399 -4.80 2.31 -20.01
C THR A 399 -4.89 2.15 -18.50
N ARG A 400 -3.91 1.47 -17.91
CA ARG A 400 -3.82 1.31 -16.47
C ARG A 400 -2.37 1.18 -15.99
N PRO A 401 -2.06 1.57 -14.74
CA PRO A 401 -0.73 1.34 -14.17
C PRO A 401 -0.48 -0.15 -13.89
N ILE A 402 0.79 -0.54 -13.92
CA ILE A 402 1.23 -1.86 -13.45
C ILE A 402 2.46 -1.69 -12.56
N MET A 403 2.46 -2.37 -11.42
CA MET A 403 3.54 -2.29 -10.45
C MET A 403 4.53 -3.42 -10.68
N CYS A 404 5.66 -3.10 -11.29
CA CYS A 404 6.71 -4.08 -11.58
C CYS A 404 8.12 -3.50 -11.48
N ASN A 405 8.25 -2.23 -11.08
CA ASN A 405 9.53 -1.61 -10.78
C ASN A 405 9.69 -1.52 -9.26
N THR A 406 10.91 -1.72 -8.78
CA THR A 406 11.25 -1.51 -7.38
C THR A 406 12.70 -1.07 -7.29
N VAL A 407 13.05 -0.31 -6.26
CA VAL A 407 14.43 0.10 -5.97
C VAL A 407 14.65 0.06 -4.46
N TYR A 408 15.90 -0.11 -4.04
CA TYR A 408 16.26 0.21 -2.65
C TYR A 408 16.35 1.72 -2.49
N GLU A 409 15.60 2.24 -1.53
CA GLU A 409 15.68 3.62 -1.09
C GLU A 409 16.34 3.67 0.29
N GLY A 410 17.34 4.54 0.43
CA GLY A 410 18.00 4.82 1.70
C GLY A 410 17.38 6.02 2.40
N GLY A 411 17.45 6.03 3.74
CA GLY A 411 17.00 7.17 4.52
C GLY A 411 17.30 7.02 6.01
N PRO A 412 16.88 7.99 6.85
CA PRO A 412 17.09 7.96 8.29
C PRO A 412 16.53 6.72 9.01
N GLN A 413 15.55 6.04 8.39
CA GLN A 413 14.88 4.84 8.90
C GLN A 413 15.54 3.53 8.44
N GLY A 414 16.49 3.58 7.50
CA GLY A 414 17.16 2.39 6.93
C GLY A 414 16.88 2.20 5.44
N MET A 415 17.61 1.27 4.82
CA MET A 415 17.37 0.87 3.43
C MET A 415 16.19 -0.09 3.34
N HIS A 416 15.25 0.20 2.46
CA HIS A 416 14.04 -0.59 2.25
C HIS A 416 13.62 -0.50 0.77
N LEU A 417 12.72 -1.38 0.33
CA LEU A 417 12.20 -1.30 -1.03
C LEU A 417 11.18 -0.18 -1.14
N ARG A 418 11.30 0.61 -2.21
CA ARG A 418 10.26 1.49 -2.71
C ARG A 418 9.81 0.99 -4.07
N HIS A 419 8.51 0.72 -4.18
CA HIS A 419 7.92 0.28 -5.43
C HIS A 419 7.64 1.46 -6.37
N ALA A 420 7.50 1.14 -7.65
CA ALA A 420 7.10 2.06 -8.70
C ALA A 420 6.27 1.32 -9.74
N SER A 421 5.41 2.05 -10.46
CA SER A 421 4.76 1.54 -11.65
C SER A 421 5.64 1.72 -12.89
N GLN A 422 5.33 0.99 -13.95
CA GLN A 422 5.70 1.41 -15.31
C GLN A 422 4.85 2.60 -15.74
N PRO A 423 5.29 3.34 -16.78
CA PRO A 423 4.41 4.26 -17.49
C PRO A 423 3.10 3.56 -17.84
N GLU A 424 2.00 4.27 -17.64
CA GLU A 424 0.65 3.76 -17.90
C GLU A 424 0.51 3.32 -19.36
N ARG A 425 -0.03 2.11 -19.58
CA ARG A 425 -0.16 1.49 -20.91
C ARG A 425 -1.45 0.70 -21.02
N MET A 426 -1.77 0.27 -22.24
CA MET A 426 -2.85 -0.68 -22.49
C MET A 426 -2.52 -2.02 -21.80
N PRO A 427 -3.50 -2.70 -21.17
CA PRO A 427 -3.28 -4.01 -20.58
C PRO A 427 -2.74 -5.03 -21.60
N SER A 428 -1.75 -5.84 -21.21
CA SER A 428 -1.23 -6.94 -22.03
C SER A 428 -2.02 -8.24 -21.89
N ILE A 429 -2.78 -8.38 -20.81
CA ILE A 429 -3.77 -9.43 -20.58
C ILE A 429 -5.16 -8.80 -20.70
N HIS A 430 -6.06 -9.49 -21.39
CA HIS A 430 -7.42 -9.03 -21.65
C HIS A 430 -8.46 -10.02 -21.13
N GLY A 431 -9.57 -9.50 -20.61
CA GLY A 431 -10.67 -10.29 -20.05
C GLY A 431 -10.37 -10.88 -18.66
N ALA A 432 -9.33 -10.38 -18.00
CA ALA A 432 -9.00 -10.68 -16.61
C ALA A 432 -7.93 -9.67 -16.10
N PRO A 433 -7.89 -9.40 -14.79
CA PRO A 433 -6.77 -8.73 -14.15
C PRO A 433 -5.43 -9.45 -14.39
N GLN A 434 -4.35 -8.68 -14.49
CA GLN A 434 -3.01 -9.20 -14.77
C GLN A 434 -2.21 -9.38 -13.49
N LEU A 435 -1.50 -10.51 -13.35
CA LEU A 435 -0.62 -10.72 -12.19
C LEU A 435 0.48 -9.66 -12.15
N GLN A 436 0.76 -9.17 -10.95
CA GLN A 436 1.90 -8.29 -10.67
C GLN A 436 2.58 -8.71 -9.36
N PRO A 437 3.86 -8.39 -9.16
CA PRO A 437 4.57 -8.79 -7.94
C PRO A 437 4.25 -7.93 -6.72
N TRP A 438 3.91 -6.65 -6.91
CA TRP A 438 3.81 -5.67 -5.82
C TRP A 438 2.37 -5.35 -5.45
N TRP A 439 2.18 -4.92 -4.21
CA TRP A 439 0.93 -4.37 -3.69
C TRP A 439 1.08 -2.86 -3.50
N ALA A 440 0.04 -2.09 -3.80
CA ALA A 440 -0.04 -0.65 -3.61
C ALA A 440 -1.00 -0.29 -2.48
N ALA A 441 -0.60 0.73 -1.73
CA ALA A 441 -1.35 1.32 -0.64
C ALA A 441 -2.52 2.20 -1.11
N GLY A 442 -2.38 2.92 -2.22
CA GLY A 442 -3.39 3.92 -2.62
C GLY A 442 -4.74 3.33 -3.02
N TYR A 443 -4.73 2.11 -3.59
CA TYR A 443 -5.94 1.35 -3.90
C TYR A 443 -5.70 -0.16 -3.85
N SER A 444 -6.55 -0.87 -3.13
CA SER A 444 -6.64 -2.33 -3.22
C SER A 444 -8.07 -2.83 -3.02
N PHE A 445 -8.43 -3.95 -3.65
CA PHE A 445 -9.72 -4.62 -3.59
C PHE A 445 -9.49 -6.13 -3.44
N SER A 446 -10.09 -6.75 -2.42
CA SER A 446 -9.86 -8.14 -2.04
C SER A 446 -11.12 -8.79 -1.50
N ARG A 447 -11.10 -10.12 -1.31
CA ARG A 447 -12.00 -10.77 -0.36
C ARG A 447 -11.80 -10.20 1.05
N GLY A 448 -12.85 -10.24 1.87
CA GLY A 448 -12.82 -9.73 3.24
C GLY A 448 -11.79 -10.41 4.15
N HIS A 449 -11.46 -11.67 3.88
CA HIS A 449 -10.45 -12.40 4.65
C HIS A 449 -9.02 -11.83 4.52
N PHE A 450 -8.73 -11.01 3.50
CA PHE A 450 -7.43 -10.31 3.42
C PHE A 450 -7.24 -9.32 4.58
N VAL A 451 -8.28 -8.55 4.93
CA VAL A 451 -8.24 -7.59 6.06
C VAL A 451 -8.05 -8.31 7.39
N VAL A 452 -8.68 -9.48 7.54
CA VAL A 452 -8.57 -10.32 8.74
C VAL A 452 -7.17 -10.91 8.90
N ASN A 453 -6.60 -11.41 7.80
CA ASN A 453 -5.33 -12.14 7.87
C ASN A 453 -4.11 -11.23 7.79
N VAL A 454 -4.20 -10.07 7.14
CA VAL A 454 -3.09 -9.13 6.97
C VAL A 454 -3.42 -7.78 7.64
N PRO A 455 -3.76 -7.74 8.95
CA PRO A 455 -4.07 -6.49 9.62
C PRO A 455 -2.83 -5.59 9.66
N TYR A 456 -3.02 -4.28 9.61
CA TYR A 456 -1.90 -3.34 9.77
C TYR A 456 -1.29 -3.46 11.16
N ASP A 457 0.03 -3.34 11.23
CA ASP A 457 0.81 -3.46 12.47
C ASP A 457 0.85 -2.11 13.21
N PRO A 458 0.21 -1.98 14.39
CA PRO A 458 0.19 -0.72 15.13
C PRO A 458 1.57 -0.33 15.66
N TYR A 459 2.55 -1.24 15.67
CA TYR A 459 3.92 -1.03 16.14
C TYR A 459 4.87 -0.53 15.04
N GLN A 460 4.33 -0.07 13.91
CA GLN A 460 5.07 0.57 12.81
C GLN A 460 4.72 2.08 12.70
N PRO A 461 4.92 2.89 13.77
CA PRO A 461 4.62 4.32 13.74
C PRO A 461 5.55 5.06 12.78
N MET A 462 5.07 6.17 12.21
CA MET A 462 5.79 7.05 11.29
C MET A 462 6.30 6.37 10.01
N ILE A 463 5.70 5.23 9.64
CA ILE A 463 5.97 4.52 8.39
C ILE A 463 4.97 4.99 7.34
N PHE A 464 5.51 5.44 6.20
CA PHE A 464 4.77 5.78 4.99
C PHE A 464 5.39 5.02 3.82
N GLN A 465 6.66 5.32 3.52
CA GLN A 465 7.46 4.45 2.65
C GLN A 465 7.78 3.16 3.41
N GLY A 466 7.46 2.01 2.81
CA GLY A 466 7.67 0.67 3.39
C GLY A 466 6.38 -0.08 3.74
N GLU A 467 5.23 0.59 3.91
CA GLU A 467 3.97 -0.09 4.21
C GLU A 467 3.55 -1.05 3.07
N GLU A 468 3.82 -0.64 1.82
CA GLU A 468 3.48 -1.40 0.63
C GLU A 468 4.20 -2.75 0.58
N MET A 469 5.49 -2.72 0.91
CA MET A 469 6.32 -3.90 1.04
C MET A 469 5.88 -4.77 2.22
N SER A 470 5.54 -4.16 3.36
CA SER A 470 5.07 -4.86 4.57
C SER A 470 3.82 -5.68 4.29
N ILE A 471 2.76 -5.03 3.81
CA ILE A 471 1.49 -5.69 3.47
C ILE A 471 1.67 -6.68 2.31
N GLY A 472 2.43 -6.30 1.28
CA GLY A 472 2.71 -7.15 0.13
C GLY A 472 3.40 -8.47 0.51
N LEU A 473 4.48 -8.41 1.28
CA LEU A 473 5.22 -9.61 1.71
C LEU A 473 4.43 -10.45 2.71
N ARG A 474 3.77 -9.82 3.70
CA ARG A 474 2.94 -10.56 4.66
C ARG A 474 1.79 -11.28 3.95
N GLY A 475 1.07 -10.60 3.05
CA GLY A 475 0.06 -11.22 2.20
C GLY A 475 0.61 -12.35 1.35
N TYR A 476 1.74 -12.15 0.68
CA TYR A 476 2.40 -13.20 -0.10
C TYR A 476 2.68 -14.46 0.72
N THR A 477 3.23 -14.30 1.94
CA THR A 477 3.56 -15.42 2.84
C THR A 477 2.33 -16.15 3.39
N MET A 478 1.14 -15.55 3.29
CA MET A 478 -0.15 -16.15 3.63
C MET A 478 -0.88 -16.74 2.40
N GLY A 479 -0.28 -16.66 1.21
CA GLY A 479 -0.81 -17.25 -0.02
C GLY A 479 -1.56 -16.29 -0.95
N TYR A 480 -1.58 -14.99 -0.66
CA TYR A 480 -2.21 -13.99 -1.52
C TYR A 480 -1.40 -13.70 -2.79
N ASP A 481 -2.10 -13.39 -3.86
CA ASP A 481 -1.54 -13.03 -5.16
C ASP A 481 -2.06 -11.65 -5.60
N PHE A 482 -1.15 -10.80 -6.08
CA PHE A 482 -1.49 -9.43 -6.47
C PHE A 482 -1.75 -9.33 -7.95
N TYR A 483 -2.81 -8.60 -8.31
CA TYR A 483 -3.19 -8.36 -9.68
C TYR A 483 -3.39 -6.87 -9.90
N ALA A 484 -2.96 -6.36 -11.04
CA ALA A 484 -3.42 -5.06 -11.48
C ALA A 484 -4.78 -5.21 -12.18
N PRO A 485 -5.77 -4.37 -11.85
CA PRO A 485 -7.03 -4.30 -12.58
C PRO A 485 -6.80 -4.14 -14.09
N GLU A 486 -7.64 -4.76 -14.91
CA GLU A 486 -7.66 -4.51 -16.35
C GLU A 486 -8.22 -3.10 -16.64
N ARG A 487 -9.21 -2.68 -15.85
CA ARG A 487 -9.90 -1.39 -16.00
C ARG A 487 -9.85 -0.61 -14.69
N SER A 488 -9.43 0.65 -14.79
CA SER A 488 -9.40 1.57 -13.66
C SER A 488 -10.82 1.98 -13.25
N VAL A 489 -11.17 1.73 -11.99
CA VAL A 489 -12.51 2.03 -11.44
C VAL A 489 -12.56 3.31 -10.63
N CYS A 490 -11.42 3.94 -10.37
CA CYS A 490 -11.29 5.21 -9.69
C CYS A 490 -9.97 5.91 -10.06
N PHE A 491 -9.88 7.19 -9.75
CA PHE A 491 -8.74 8.06 -10.09
C PHE A 491 -8.38 9.00 -8.94
N HIS A 492 -7.11 9.36 -8.85
CA HIS A 492 -6.56 10.10 -7.71
C HIS A 492 -6.39 11.59 -8.01
N HIS A 493 -6.59 12.45 -7.00
CA HIS A 493 -6.35 13.89 -7.09
C HIS A 493 -4.89 14.23 -6.76
N TYR A 494 -3.99 14.11 -7.75
CA TYR A 494 -2.60 14.54 -7.55
C TYR A 494 -2.46 16.06 -7.53
N ALA A 495 -1.38 16.55 -6.91
CA ALA A 495 -1.01 17.97 -6.84
C ALA A 495 -0.43 18.50 -8.17
N VAL A 496 -1.09 18.20 -9.29
CA VAL A 496 -0.67 18.54 -10.65
C VAL A 496 -1.72 19.39 -11.35
N GLY A 497 -1.35 20.10 -12.42
CA GLY A 497 -2.29 20.87 -13.23
C GLY A 497 -3.17 21.82 -12.41
N LYS A 498 -4.50 21.69 -12.56
CA LYS A 498 -5.48 22.55 -11.87
C LYS A 498 -5.51 22.33 -10.35
N ASN A 499 -5.14 21.15 -9.88
CA ASN A 499 -5.20 20.76 -8.47
C ASN A 499 -3.97 21.21 -7.66
N ALA A 500 -2.86 21.55 -8.34
CA ALA A 500 -1.60 21.87 -7.69
C ALA A 500 -1.71 22.98 -6.63
N ALA A 501 -2.45 24.06 -6.90
CA ALA A 501 -2.55 25.18 -5.97
C ALA A 501 -3.28 24.85 -4.65
N ILE A 502 -4.21 23.90 -4.69
CA ILE A 502 -5.03 23.50 -3.55
C ILE A 502 -4.32 22.37 -2.79
N ARG A 503 -3.93 21.29 -3.49
CA ARG A 503 -3.34 20.09 -2.88
C ARG A 503 -1.98 20.36 -2.24
N ASN A 504 -1.16 21.26 -2.78
CA ASN A 504 0.14 21.61 -2.18
C ASN A 504 0.03 22.33 -0.81
N LYS A 505 -1.18 22.72 -0.39
CA LYS A 505 -1.43 23.33 0.93
C LYS A 505 -1.94 22.32 1.95
N VAL A 506 -2.33 21.12 1.52
CA VAL A 506 -2.85 20.07 2.40
C VAL A 506 -1.73 19.66 3.36
N LYS A 507 -2.10 19.55 4.64
CA LYS A 507 -1.17 19.17 5.69
C LYS A 507 -0.85 17.70 5.59
N HIS A 508 0.36 17.34 5.97
CA HIS A 508 0.80 15.96 6.03
C HIS A 508 1.17 15.60 7.45
N PHE A 509 0.93 14.35 7.84
CA PHE A 509 1.20 13.85 9.20
C PHE A 509 2.66 14.03 9.64
N TRP A 510 3.58 14.25 8.68
CA TRP A 510 4.98 14.61 8.94
C TRP A 510 5.13 15.85 9.84
N GLU A 511 4.12 16.72 9.95
CA GLU A 511 4.14 17.83 10.92
C GLU A 511 4.22 17.36 12.39
N ASN A 512 3.87 16.10 12.66
CA ASN A 512 4.04 15.48 13.97
C ASN A 512 5.44 14.85 14.18
N GLY A 513 6.36 14.97 13.22
CA GLY A 513 7.69 14.36 13.30
C GLY A 513 8.51 14.77 14.53
N ASP A 514 8.44 16.05 14.90
CA ASP A 514 9.12 16.60 16.09
C ASP A 514 8.49 16.13 17.41
N ARG A 515 7.20 15.72 17.38
CA ARG A 515 6.50 15.16 18.54
C ARG A 515 6.91 13.71 18.81
N TYR A 516 7.18 12.96 17.74
CA TYR A 516 7.43 11.52 17.78
C TYR A 516 8.85 11.16 17.28
N VAL A 517 9.85 11.86 17.80
CA VAL A 517 11.24 11.68 17.35
C VAL A 517 11.72 10.25 17.55
N GLY A 518 12.25 9.66 16.47
CA GLY A 518 12.94 8.37 16.51
C GLY A 518 12.04 7.13 16.52
N VAL A 519 10.73 7.26 16.72
CA VAL A 519 9.81 6.09 16.76
C VAL A 519 9.77 5.36 15.42
N GLY A 520 9.85 6.10 14.31
CA GLY A 520 9.88 5.51 12.96
C GLY A 520 11.10 4.66 12.67
N LYS A 521 12.23 4.89 13.35
CA LYS A 521 13.41 4.00 13.22
C LYS A 521 13.13 2.63 13.84
N LYS A 522 12.45 2.59 14.98
CA LYS A 522 12.05 1.34 15.65
C LYS A 522 10.97 0.62 14.84
N GLY A 523 9.97 1.37 14.35
CA GLY A 523 8.93 0.83 13.47
C GLY A 523 9.51 0.20 12.20
N MET A 524 10.47 0.86 11.55
CA MET A 524 11.12 0.34 10.36
C MET A 524 12.01 -0.88 10.68
N ALA A 525 12.73 -0.87 11.81
CA ALA A 525 13.52 -2.03 12.23
C ALA A 525 12.64 -3.28 12.41
N ARG A 526 11.48 -3.12 13.07
CA ARG A 526 10.48 -4.19 13.21
C ARG A 526 9.94 -4.66 11.86
N LEU A 527 9.53 -3.73 11.00
CA LEU A 527 9.03 -4.03 9.66
C LEU A 527 10.04 -4.87 8.86
N LEU A 528 11.29 -4.41 8.78
CA LEU A 528 12.36 -5.08 8.02
C LEU A 528 12.77 -6.41 8.64
N GLY A 529 12.69 -6.53 9.97
CA GLY A 529 12.91 -7.79 10.69
C GLY A 529 11.85 -8.83 10.36
N ILE A 530 10.57 -8.48 10.49
CA ILE A 530 9.42 -9.37 10.22
C ILE A 530 9.48 -9.95 8.80
N VAL A 531 9.79 -9.12 7.80
CA VAL A 531 9.82 -9.57 6.40
C VAL A 531 11.17 -10.13 5.96
N HIS A 532 12.13 -10.33 6.87
CA HIS A 532 13.47 -10.86 6.60
C HIS A 532 14.28 -10.01 5.60
N MET A 533 14.05 -8.70 5.53
CA MET A 533 14.79 -7.82 4.62
C MET A 533 16.17 -7.42 5.14
N ASN A 534 16.41 -7.55 6.45
CA ASN A 534 17.71 -7.34 7.08
C ASN A 534 18.23 -8.63 7.73
N PRO A 535 18.51 -9.69 6.95
CA PRO A 535 18.94 -10.97 7.51
C PRO A 535 20.29 -10.90 8.25
N GLU A 536 21.06 -9.83 8.03
CA GLU A 536 22.31 -9.58 8.75
C GLU A 536 22.11 -9.10 10.20
N LYS A 537 20.89 -8.70 10.56
CA LYS A 537 20.55 -8.21 11.91
C LYS A 537 20.15 -9.38 12.80
N PRO A 538 20.58 -9.39 14.08
CA PRO A 538 20.17 -10.43 15.01
C PRO A 538 18.67 -10.28 15.33
N LEU A 539 18.02 -11.38 15.70
CA LEU A 539 16.57 -11.43 15.94
C LEU A 539 16.15 -10.46 17.06
N ASP A 540 16.95 -10.36 18.12
CA ASP A 540 16.71 -9.45 19.25
C ASP A 540 16.88 -7.95 18.94
N SER A 541 17.13 -7.59 17.66
CA SER A 541 17.30 -6.20 17.25
C SER A 541 15.99 -5.44 17.01
N TRP A 542 14.84 -6.12 17.05
CA TRP A 542 13.53 -5.48 16.99
C TRP A 542 12.54 -6.08 18.01
N ASP A 543 11.42 -5.41 18.18
CA ASP A 543 10.35 -5.83 19.07
C ASP A 543 9.50 -6.91 18.38
N HIS A 544 9.30 -8.07 19.03
CA HIS A 544 8.52 -9.21 18.52
C HIS A 544 7.09 -9.28 19.06
N LEU A 545 6.61 -8.24 19.76
CA LEU A 545 5.26 -8.20 20.31
C LEU A 545 4.20 -8.51 19.25
N GLU A 546 3.31 -9.47 19.54
CA GLU A 546 2.15 -9.81 18.70
C GLU A 546 2.50 -10.15 17.23
N GLU A 547 3.68 -10.72 16.96
CA GLU A 547 4.05 -11.19 15.61
C GLU A 547 3.19 -12.38 15.12
N ASP A 548 2.48 -13.06 16.01
CA ASP A 548 1.42 -14.02 15.67
C ASP A 548 0.21 -13.37 14.99
N ILE A 549 -0.04 -12.08 15.24
CA ILE A 549 -1.10 -11.28 14.62
C ILE A 549 -0.55 -10.47 13.44
N TYR A 550 0.59 -9.80 13.63
CA TYR A 550 1.13 -8.82 12.68
C TYR A 550 2.35 -9.29 11.88
N GLY A 551 2.76 -10.55 12.02
CA GLY A 551 3.90 -11.11 11.33
C GLY A 551 3.58 -11.69 9.95
N ILE A 552 4.41 -12.64 9.53
CA ILE A 552 4.30 -13.38 8.26
C ILE A 552 3.49 -14.67 8.41
N GLY A 553 3.03 -15.22 7.30
CA GLY A 553 2.42 -16.55 7.21
C GLY A 553 3.44 -17.66 6.92
N GLY A 554 2.95 -18.91 6.90
CA GLY A 554 3.77 -20.10 6.62
C GLY A 554 3.47 -20.78 5.28
N VAL A 555 2.71 -20.15 4.38
CA VAL A 555 2.37 -20.72 3.05
C VAL A 555 3.52 -20.58 2.07
N ARG A 556 4.19 -19.43 2.09
CA ARG A 556 5.34 -19.09 1.25
C ARG A 556 6.36 -18.35 2.12
N THR A 557 7.64 -18.45 1.78
CA THR A 557 8.68 -17.73 2.54
C THR A 557 9.01 -16.39 1.87
N PRO A 558 9.44 -15.36 2.63
CA PRO A 558 9.96 -14.11 2.04
C PRO A 558 11.11 -14.36 1.06
N GLU A 559 11.98 -15.35 1.33
CA GLU A 559 13.11 -15.68 0.46
C GLU A 559 12.63 -16.14 -0.91
N LYS A 560 11.58 -16.96 -0.98
CA LYS A 560 11.01 -17.37 -2.27
C LYS A 560 10.53 -16.16 -3.08
N PHE A 561 9.96 -15.14 -2.43
CA PHE A 561 9.58 -13.90 -3.08
C PHE A 561 10.80 -13.16 -3.64
N TYR A 562 11.82 -12.95 -2.80
CA TYR A 562 13.05 -12.27 -3.18
C TYR A 562 13.77 -12.95 -4.35
N GLU A 563 13.90 -14.28 -4.29
CA GLU A 563 14.49 -15.07 -5.36
C GLU A 563 13.70 -15.00 -6.66
N THR A 564 12.37 -15.06 -6.58
CA THR A 564 11.49 -15.07 -7.75
C THR A 564 11.57 -13.73 -8.50
N PHE A 565 11.64 -12.62 -7.77
CA PHE A 565 11.60 -11.27 -8.34
C PHE A 565 12.94 -10.54 -8.38
N GLY A 566 14.05 -11.26 -8.14
CA GLY A 566 15.40 -10.73 -8.33
C GLY A 566 15.79 -9.67 -7.30
N ILE A 567 15.47 -9.88 -6.02
CA ILE A 567 15.84 -9.00 -4.91
C ILE A 567 16.96 -9.66 -4.10
N ASP A 568 18.07 -8.97 -3.91
CA ASP A 568 19.13 -9.37 -3.00
C ASP A 568 19.06 -8.54 -1.72
N VAL A 569 18.54 -9.15 -0.65
CA VAL A 569 18.36 -8.50 0.65
C VAL A 569 19.65 -8.35 1.45
N VAL A 570 20.75 -9.00 1.06
CA VAL A 570 22.06 -8.84 1.73
C VAL A 570 22.84 -7.72 1.06
N ALA A 571 22.95 -7.76 -0.28
CA ALA A 571 23.60 -6.72 -1.07
C ALA A 571 22.75 -5.45 -1.18
N LYS A 572 21.45 -5.53 -0.85
CA LYS A 572 20.46 -4.45 -1.00
C LYS A 572 20.40 -3.96 -2.44
N THR A 573 20.30 -4.91 -3.36
CA THR A 573 20.20 -4.66 -4.80
C THR A 573 18.98 -5.35 -5.39
N VAL A 574 18.57 -4.90 -6.57
CA VAL A 574 17.45 -5.47 -7.33
C VAL A 574 17.88 -5.62 -8.78
N GLU A 575 17.44 -6.70 -9.40
CA GLU A 575 17.61 -6.92 -10.84
C GLU A 575 16.79 -5.88 -11.62
N GLY A 576 17.37 -5.33 -12.69
CA GLY A 576 16.70 -4.34 -13.54
C GLY A 576 15.69 -4.99 -14.49
N HIS A 577 14.83 -4.16 -15.10
CA HIS A 577 13.94 -4.55 -16.20
C HIS A 577 12.91 -5.67 -15.90
N LEU A 578 12.53 -5.88 -14.63
CA LEU A 578 11.49 -6.86 -14.23
C LEU A 578 10.18 -6.69 -14.99
N CYS A 579 9.82 -5.47 -15.36
CA CYS A 579 8.61 -5.19 -16.12
C CYS A 579 8.55 -5.84 -17.51
N THR A 580 9.67 -6.25 -18.09
CA THR A 580 9.63 -7.00 -19.36
C THR A 580 9.11 -8.43 -19.18
N PHE A 581 9.22 -8.97 -17.97
CA PHE A 581 8.58 -10.21 -17.57
C PHE A 581 7.13 -10.00 -17.15
N VAL A 582 6.83 -8.91 -16.45
CA VAL A 582 5.50 -8.67 -15.88
C VAL A 582 4.53 -8.12 -16.91
N ASP A 583 4.90 -7.05 -17.65
CA ASP A 583 3.99 -6.25 -18.46
C ASP A 583 4.04 -6.55 -19.96
N ASP A 584 5.20 -6.42 -20.62
CA ASP A 584 5.33 -6.39 -22.10
C ASP A 584 4.49 -7.41 -22.88
N SER A 585 4.39 -8.63 -22.36
CA SER A 585 3.53 -9.68 -22.92
C SER A 585 2.69 -10.41 -21.88
N GLY A 586 2.65 -9.90 -20.64
CA GLY A 586 2.02 -10.59 -19.51
C GLY A 586 2.65 -11.96 -19.21
N LYS A 587 3.98 -12.11 -19.41
CA LYS A 587 4.67 -13.40 -19.31
C LYS A 587 4.58 -14.00 -17.91
N MET A 588 4.73 -13.18 -16.86
CA MET A 588 4.50 -13.59 -15.47
C MET A 588 3.11 -14.21 -15.29
N HIS A 589 2.07 -13.52 -15.77
CA HIS A 589 0.69 -14.00 -15.68
C HIS A 589 0.53 -15.36 -16.36
N LYS A 590 0.97 -15.46 -17.62
CA LYS A 590 0.87 -16.69 -18.42
C LYS A 590 1.66 -17.86 -17.82
N GLN A 591 2.75 -17.59 -17.12
CA GLN A 591 3.58 -18.64 -16.51
C GLN A 591 3.09 -19.08 -15.13
N PHE A 592 2.53 -18.17 -14.32
CA PHE A 592 2.20 -18.47 -12.92
C PHE A 592 0.74 -18.84 -12.71
N VAL A 593 -0.20 -18.30 -13.49
CA VAL A 593 -1.64 -18.67 -13.39
C VAL A 593 -1.90 -20.17 -13.59
N PRO A 594 -1.17 -20.91 -14.46
CA PRO A 594 -1.31 -22.37 -14.54
C PRO A 594 -1.01 -23.12 -13.23
N PHE A 595 -0.35 -22.48 -12.26
CA PHE A 595 -0.10 -23.04 -10.93
C PHE A 595 -1.12 -22.59 -9.87
N LEU A 596 -2.17 -21.85 -10.26
CA LEU A 596 -3.34 -21.62 -9.40
C LEU A 596 -3.89 -22.96 -8.92
N ARG A 597 -4.11 -23.09 -7.61
CA ARG A 597 -4.63 -24.33 -7.04
C ARG A 597 -6.05 -24.61 -7.55
N PRO A 598 -6.45 -25.88 -7.76
CA PRO A 598 -7.77 -26.21 -8.29
C PRO A 598 -8.95 -25.71 -7.43
N ASP A 599 -8.72 -25.50 -6.14
CA ASP A 599 -9.69 -24.94 -5.19
C ASP A 599 -9.69 -23.40 -5.18
N GLY A 600 -8.90 -22.73 -6.02
CA GLY A 600 -8.81 -21.27 -6.09
C GLY A 600 -8.02 -20.62 -4.96
N MET A 601 -7.38 -21.39 -4.07
CA MET A 601 -6.67 -20.86 -2.90
C MET A 601 -5.23 -20.44 -3.23
N GLY A 602 -5.10 -19.47 -4.13
CA GLY A 602 -3.83 -18.86 -4.52
C GLY A 602 -2.91 -19.76 -5.36
N ILE A 603 -1.86 -19.15 -5.90
CA ILE A 603 -0.86 -19.81 -6.74
C ILE A 603 0.09 -20.67 -5.88
N ASP A 604 0.43 -21.85 -6.39
CA ASP A 604 1.41 -22.73 -5.77
C ASP A 604 2.83 -22.42 -6.26
N TYR A 605 3.51 -21.53 -5.55
CA TYR A 605 4.89 -21.13 -5.88
C TYR A 605 5.92 -22.26 -5.68
N THR A 606 5.54 -23.41 -5.11
CA THR A 606 6.43 -24.59 -5.06
C THR A 606 6.56 -25.28 -6.41
N LYS A 607 5.62 -25.03 -7.33
CA LYS A 607 5.63 -25.58 -8.70
C LYS A 607 6.43 -24.75 -9.69
N THR A 608 7.00 -23.63 -9.25
CA THR A 608 7.87 -22.77 -10.07
C THR A 608 9.24 -22.66 -9.42
N ASP A 609 10.28 -22.92 -10.19
CA ASP A 609 11.68 -22.63 -9.84
C ASP A 609 12.16 -21.30 -10.45
N TYR A 610 11.24 -20.52 -11.04
CA TYR A 610 11.55 -19.27 -11.71
C TYR A 610 12.29 -18.29 -10.79
N ARG A 611 13.36 -17.72 -11.34
CA ARG A 611 14.19 -16.67 -10.72
C ARG A 611 14.40 -15.60 -11.75
N PHE A 612 13.90 -14.40 -11.48
CA PHE A 612 14.12 -13.28 -12.38
C PHE A 612 15.60 -12.90 -12.39
N LYS A 613 16.14 -12.70 -13.60
CA LYS A 613 17.47 -12.17 -13.88
C LYS A 613 17.33 -11.15 -14.98
N ASP A 614 17.96 -9.99 -14.81
CA ASP A 614 17.90 -8.93 -15.80
C ASP A 614 18.42 -9.45 -17.15
N PRO A 615 17.61 -9.44 -18.22
CA PRO A 615 18.07 -9.86 -19.55
C PRO A 615 19.05 -8.87 -20.18
N TRP A 616 19.12 -7.63 -19.68
CA TRP A 616 20.06 -6.59 -20.13
C TRP A 616 20.78 -5.97 -18.94
N PRO A 617 21.63 -6.75 -18.25
CA PRO A 617 22.42 -6.20 -17.17
C PRO A 617 23.29 -5.09 -17.77
N GLN A 618 23.09 -3.84 -17.35
CA GLN A 618 24.02 -2.79 -17.73
C GLN A 618 25.41 -3.25 -17.27
N LYS A 619 26.38 -3.31 -18.19
CA LYS A 619 27.78 -3.46 -17.79
C LYS A 619 28.10 -2.25 -16.92
N GLN A 620 28.22 -2.47 -15.62
CA GLN A 620 28.61 -1.46 -14.64
C GLN A 620 29.94 -0.82 -15.03
#